data_AF-A0A2T4HVG0-F1
#
_entry.id   AF-A0A2T4HVG0-F1
#
_cell.length_a   1.000
_cell.length_b   1.000
_cell.length_c   1.000
_cell.angle_alpha   90.00
_cell.angle_beta   90.00
_cell.angle_gamma   90.00
#
_symmetry.space_group_name_H-M   'P 1'
#
loop_
_entity.id
_entity.type
_entity.pdbx_description
1 polymer ?
#
loop_
_entity_poly.entity_id
_entity_poly.type
_entity_poly.pdbx_seq_one_letter_code
_entity_poly.pdbx_strand_id
1 'polypeptide(L)'
;MGDPYTWRDSTVLRNKLGLRDDKTLSEREAFFSVVRHGELTLQRAAPAMTAREYGAIHKHMFQDVYEWAGRFRTVDISKPGSTFARAHFIARSMDHEFRQLPDLQTLKSMDRDRFADTMARHISELNAIHPFREGNGRTMRLHLQLHSLAAEKFVSIQAMGPMDWMEASRDSFHTGNHASLAKVIRDAMPQEQSRREPARGPAGIAMPPAMDSLMPAGERRAMSIEQAKEQINRYLPTAQAVAARQYEQLNRLAATSGDMRQLAERSAQELAFFRDPKGPLHHVQIIEQRRYHQIEVNWAEGMDPLQRVRAISAGAASFLDKMSPRDVQAADRALRMQVMPPGVSQVDLRLAEQFQKNSPEQNRDDARLAPFQIAIDKRVADAVGKGASKEQLAAITESAKSNVVSALREGKIPTQKADKPKDRER
;
A
#
# COMPACT_ATOMS: atom_id res chain seq x y z
N MET A 1 36.22 -13.77 21.63
CA MET A 1 35.70 -12.38 21.63
C MET A 1 34.18 -12.46 21.79
N GLY A 2 33.59 -11.68 22.69
CA GLY A 2 32.13 -11.64 22.87
C GLY A 2 31.42 -11.01 21.67
N ASP A 3 30.10 -11.19 21.60
CA ASP A 3 29.25 -10.55 20.58
C ASP A 3 29.29 -9.02 20.75
N PRO A 4 29.79 -8.24 19.78
CA PRO A 4 29.84 -6.79 19.89
C PRO A 4 28.44 -6.16 19.91
N TYR A 5 27.37 -6.90 19.62
CA TYR A 5 26.01 -6.38 19.66
C TYR A 5 25.38 -6.46 21.05
N THR A 6 25.97 -7.14 22.03
CA THR A 6 25.42 -7.26 23.39
C THR A 6 26.10 -6.34 24.39
N TRP A 7 25.45 -6.09 25.52
CA TRP A 7 26.10 -5.44 26.66
C TRP A 7 27.27 -6.32 27.15
N ARG A 8 28.29 -5.67 27.72
CA ARG A 8 29.42 -6.40 28.32
C ARG A 8 28.90 -7.40 29.36
N ASP A 9 29.39 -8.63 29.28
CA ASP A 9 29.03 -9.75 30.15
C ASP A 9 27.51 -10.07 30.18
N SER A 10 26.82 -9.82 29.05
CA SER A 10 25.38 -10.07 28.89
C SER A 10 25.06 -10.65 27.52
N THR A 11 23.94 -11.37 27.43
CA THR A 11 23.34 -11.83 26.18
C THR A 11 22.35 -10.82 25.58
N VAL A 12 22.02 -9.75 26.33
CA VAL A 12 21.03 -8.74 25.91
C VAL A 12 21.65 -7.77 24.93
N LEU A 13 20.94 -7.53 23.82
CA LEU A 13 21.38 -6.62 22.76
C LEU A 13 21.46 -5.16 23.26
N ARG A 14 22.54 -4.48 22.89
CA ARG A 14 22.71 -3.04 23.13
C ARG A 14 21.63 -2.28 22.38
N ASN A 15 20.90 -1.44 23.11
CA ASN A 15 19.74 -0.72 22.63
C ASN A 15 19.74 0.73 23.14
N LYS A 16 19.05 1.62 22.40
CA LYS A 16 18.93 3.05 22.69
C LYS A 16 18.12 3.36 23.96
N LEU A 17 17.34 2.39 24.41
CA LEU A 17 16.47 2.50 25.59
C LEU A 17 17.23 2.21 26.90
N GLY A 18 18.50 1.78 26.82
CA GLY A 18 19.32 1.43 27.99
C GLY A 18 18.86 0.15 28.71
N LEU A 19 17.99 -0.66 28.09
CA LEU A 19 17.43 -1.85 28.71
C LEU A 19 18.47 -2.98 28.79
N ARG A 20 18.49 -3.68 29.92
CA ARG A 20 19.38 -4.83 30.20
C ARG A 20 18.64 -6.12 30.52
N ASP A 21 17.32 -6.07 30.57
CA ASP A 21 16.44 -7.23 30.69
C ASP A 21 15.90 -7.60 29.30
N ASP A 22 16.09 -8.86 28.91
CA ASP A 22 15.76 -9.35 27.57
C ASP A 22 14.25 -9.34 27.28
N LYS A 23 13.45 -9.68 28.30
CA LYS A 23 11.99 -9.72 28.19
C LYS A 23 11.44 -8.31 27.93
N THR A 24 11.85 -7.34 28.75
CA THR A 24 11.45 -5.94 28.60
C THR A 24 11.92 -5.36 27.26
N LEU A 25 13.14 -5.71 26.81
CA LEU A 25 13.63 -5.30 25.49
C LEU A 25 12.75 -5.86 24.37
N SER A 26 12.42 -7.15 24.43
CA SER A 26 11.59 -7.83 23.44
C SER A 26 10.19 -7.21 23.33
N GLU A 27 9.55 -6.90 24.46
CA GLU A 27 8.24 -6.24 24.49
C GLU A 27 8.27 -4.84 23.86
N ARG A 28 9.29 -4.03 24.16
CA ARG A 28 9.44 -2.68 23.60
C ARG A 28 9.78 -2.72 22.12
N GLU A 29 10.65 -3.62 21.71
CA GLU A 29 11.01 -3.81 20.30
C GLU A 29 9.81 -4.26 19.47
N ALA A 30 9.00 -5.20 19.98
CA ALA A 30 7.76 -5.62 19.34
C ALA A 30 6.81 -4.42 19.15
N PHE A 31 6.58 -3.62 20.19
CA PHE A 31 5.73 -2.43 20.13
C PHE A 31 6.16 -1.45 19.04
N PHE A 32 7.43 -1.00 19.05
CA PHE A 32 7.92 -0.05 18.04
C PHE A 32 7.85 -0.65 16.63
N SER A 33 8.23 -1.92 16.47
CA SER A 33 8.20 -2.57 15.16
C SER A 33 6.78 -2.65 14.57
N VAL A 34 5.74 -2.85 15.39
CA VAL A 34 4.34 -2.84 14.95
C VAL A 34 3.89 -1.45 14.51
N VAL A 35 4.23 -0.40 15.26
CA VAL A 35 3.90 0.99 14.91
C VAL A 35 4.54 1.36 13.56
N ARG A 36 5.85 1.10 13.41
CA ARG A 36 6.61 1.38 12.17
C ARG A 36 6.15 0.56 10.98
N HIS A 37 5.76 -0.69 11.20
CA HIS A 37 5.12 -1.52 10.17
C HIS A 37 3.81 -0.87 9.68
N GLY A 38 2.97 -0.40 10.60
CA GLY A 38 1.73 0.30 10.29
C GLY A 38 1.96 1.56 9.45
N GLU A 39 2.96 2.38 9.81
CA GLU A 39 3.32 3.59 9.06
C GLU A 39 3.61 3.30 7.58
N LEU A 40 4.48 2.33 7.30
CA LEU A 40 4.88 2.00 5.91
C LEU A 40 3.74 1.37 5.11
N THR A 41 2.89 0.55 5.74
CA THR A 41 1.77 -0.09 5.06
C THR A 41 0.61 0.87 4.78
N LEU A 42 0.27 1.76 5.72
CA LEU A 42 -0.76 2.80 5.54
C LEU A 42 -0.36 3.82 4.46
N GLN A 43 0.92 4.19 4.42
CA GLN A 43 1.45 5.09 3.39
C GLN A 43 1.64 4.42 2.03
N ARG A 44 1.47 3.10 1.93
CA ARG A 44 1.79 2.30 0.74
C ARG A 44 3.20 2.61 0.23
N ALA A 45 4.17 2.61 1.14
CA ALA A 45 5.55 2.88 0.82
C ALA A 45 6.06 1.97 -0.32
N ALA A 46 6.95 2.50 -1.15
CA ALA A 46 7.56 1.71 -2.21
C ALA A 46 8.33 0.52 -1.59
N PRO A 47 8.19 -0.69 -2.14
CA PRO A 47 9.01 -1.81 -1.72
C PRO A 47 10.48 -1.59 -2.08
N ALA A 48 11.39 -2.25 -1.36
CA ALA A 48 12.82 -2.17 -1.67
C ALA A 48 13.14 -2.96 -2.94
N MET A 49 13.82 -2.33 -3.90
CA MET A 49 14.33 -2.97 -5.12
C MET A 49 15.85 -3.17 -5.07
N THR A 50 16.50 -2.70 -4.00
CA THR A 50 17.94 -2.80 -3.77
C THR A 50 18.26 -3.19 -2.34
N ALA A 51 19.46 -3.76 -2.12
CA ALA A 51 19.97 -4.09 -0.79
C ALA A 51 20.01 -2.87 0.16
N ARG A 52 20.33 -1.69 -0.39
CA ARG A 52 20.34 -0.43 0.36
C ARG A 52 18.94 -0.05 0.85
N GLU A 53 17.93 -0.13 -0.03
CA GLU A 53 16.54 0.17 0.34
C GLU A 53 16.00 -0.83 1.35
N TYR A 54 16.38 -2.10 1.25
CA TYR A 54 16.03 -3.13 2.24
C TYR A 54 16.64 -2.82 3.61
N GLY A 55 17.89 -2.35 3.64
CA GLY A 55 18.50 -1.77 4.84
C GLY A 55 17.72 -0.57 5.37
N ALA A 56 17.15 0.27 4.50
CA ALA A 56 16.33 1.41 4.90
C ALA A 56 14.98 0.98 5.53
N ILE A 57 14.35 -0.09 5.03
CA ILE A 57 13.16 -0.69 5.65
C ILE A 57 13.51 -1.16 7.06
N HIS A 58 14.60 -1.93 7.21
CA HIS A 58 15.04 -2.38 8.53
C HIS A 58 15.38 -1.21 9.45
N LYS A 59 16.03 -0.15 8.93
CA LYS A 59 16.28 1.06 9.71
C LYS A 59 14.97 1.63 10.24
N HIS A 60 13.99 1.84 9.38
CA HIS A 60 12.71 2.40 9.78
C HIS A 60 12.00 1.56 10.86
N MET A 61 12.04 0.22 10.74
CA MET A 61 11.41 -0.68 11.71
C MET A 61 12.05 -0.66 13.10
N PHE A 62 13.38 -0.44 13.18
CA PHE A 62 14.15 -0.66 14.41
C PHE A 62 14.94 0.58 14.89
N GLN A 63 14.77 1.73 14.23
CA GLN A 63 15.52 2.96 14.54
C GLN A 63 15.32 3.47 15.97
N ASP A 64 14.17 3.18 16.58
CA ASP A 64 13.86 3.59 17.95
C ASP A 64 14.57 2.71 19.00
N VAL A 65 15.04 1.51 18.60
CA VAL A 65 15.58 0.50 19.51
C VAL A 65 17.08 0.32 19.33
N TYR A 66 17.59 0.27 18.09
CA TYR A 66 18.98 -0.10 17.82
C TYR A 66 19.76 0.98 17.07
N GLU A 67 20.98 1.26 17.51
CA GLU A 67 21.92 2.14 16.80
C GLU A 67 22.36 1.56 15.45
N TRP A 68 22.40 0.23 15.36
CA TRP A 68 22.79 -0.49 14.16
C TRP A 68 21.61 -0.76 13.20
N ALA A 69 20.42 -0.21 13.47
CA ALA A 69 19.25 -0.41 12.61
C ALA A 69 19.56 -0.05 11.15
N GLY A 70 19.35 -1.00 10.24
CA GLY A 70 19.61 -0.88 8.81
C GLY A 70 21.05 -1.18 8.39
N ARG A 71 21.92 -1.58 9.32
CA ARG A 71 23.29 -2.01 9.03
C ARG A 71 23.37 -3.53 9.04
N PHE A 72 24.07 -4.10 8.06
CA PHE A 72 24.35 -5.53 8.03
C PHE A 72 25.23 -5.95 9.22
N ARG A 73 25.01 -7.19 9.67
CA ARG A 73 25.78 -7.74 10.80
C ARG A 73 27.24 -7.97 10.40
N THR A 74 28.11 -7.81 11.39
CA THR A 74 29.57 -8.00 11.26
C THR A 74 30.06 -9.31 11.88
N VAL A 75 29.14 -10.07 12.48
CA VAL A 75 29.43 -11.36 13.12
C VAL A 75 28.60 -12.47 12.48
N ASP A 76 29.13 -13.68 12.55
CA ASP A 76 28.41 -14.88 12.15
C ASP A 76 27.37 -15.25 13.19
N ILE A 77 26.20 -15.71 12.73
CA ILE A 77 25.10 -16.14 13.57
C ILE A 77 24.55 -17.46 13.05
N SER A 78 24.00 -18.23 13.97
CA SER A 78 23.32 -19.49 13.68
C SER A 78 22.07 -19.62 14.53
N LYS A 79 21.18 -20.48 14.09
CA LYS A 79 20.12 -21.07 14.91
C LYS A 79 20.40 -22.57 15.06
N PRO A 80 19.80 -23.26 16.03
CA PRO A 80 19.96 -24.71 16.15
C PRO A 80 19.72 -25.40 14.80
N GLY A 81 20.75 -26.05 14.25
CA GLY A 81 20.69 -26.75 12.97
C GLY A 81 20.80 -25.89 11.70
N SER A 82 21.08 -24.59 11.80
CA SER A 82 21.18 -23.68 10.63
C SER A 82 22.27 -22.62 10.82
N THR A 83 23.30 -22.63 9.97
CA THR A 83 24.32 -21.58 9.92
C THR A 83 24.06 -20.66 8.74
N PHE A 84 23.72 -19.39 9.02
CA PHE A 84 23.44 -18.40 7.96
C PHE A 84 24.72 -17.99 7.23
N ALA A 85 24.58 -17.18 6.17
CA ALA A 85 25.73 -16.68 5.41
C ALA A 85 26.82 -16.06 6.30
N ARG A 86 28.09 -16.29 5.99
CA ARG A 86 29.19 -15.65 6.72
C ARG A 86 29.11 -14.13 6.55
N ALA A 87 29.34 -13.38 7.62
CA ALA A 87 29.13 -11.93 7.66
C ALA A 87 29.86 -11.19 6.52
N HIS A 88 31.07 -11.66 6.19
CA HIS A 88 31.89 -11.10 5.11
C HIS A 88 31.23 -11.18 3.71
N PHE A 89 30.32 -12.13 3.48
CA PHE A 89 29.66 -12.30 2.18
C PHE A 89 28.31 -11.59 2.08
N ILE A 90 27.75 -11.07 3.17
CA ILE A 90 26.38 -10.52 3.19
C ILE A 90 26.17 -9.46 2.13
N ALA A 91 27.05 -8.45 2.03
CA ALA A 91 26.89 -7.36 1.08
C ALA A 91 26.81 -7.86 -0.36
N ARG A 92 27.75 -8.75 -0.75
CA ARG A 92 27.77 -9.36 -2.08
C ARG A 92 26.53 -10.23 -2.34
N SER A 93 26.10 -11.04 -1.36
CA SER A 93 24.94 -11.90 -1.50
C SER A 93 23.63 -11.12 -1.62
N MET A 94 23.48 -10.03 -0.85
CA MET A 94 22.34 -9.13 -0.96
C MET A 94 22.29 -8.47 -2.34
N ASP A 95 23.40 -7.93 -2.83
CA ASP A 95 23.47 -7.33 -4.16
C ASP A 95 23.23 -8.34 -5.28
N HIS A 96 23.60 -9.61 -5.08
CA HIS A 96 23.24 -10.68 -5.99
C HIS A 96 21.74 -10.94 -5.98
N GLU A 97 21.15 -11.14 -4.80
CA GLU A 97 19.73 -11.49 -4.68
C GLU A 97 18.81 -10.39 -5.24
N PHE A 98 19.09 -9.12 -4.93
CA PHE A 98 18.29 -8.01 -5.46
C PHE A 98 18.40 -7.82 -6.98
N ARG A 99 19.47 -8.32 -7.63
CA ARG A 99 19.56 -8.36 -9.10
C ARG A 99 18.69 -9.44 -9.73
N GLN A 100 18.33 -10.48 -8.96
CA GLN A 100 17.46 -11.57 -9.42
C GLN A 100 15.98 -11.29 -9.15
N LEU A 101 15.66 -10.21 -8.42
CA LEU A 101 14.29 -9.81 -8.13
C LEU A 101 13.68 -9.14 -9.38
N PRO A 102 12.56 -9.66 -9.92
CA PRO A 102 11.91 -9.02 -11.06
C PRO A 102 11.40 -7.62 -10.71
N ASP A 103 11.32 -6.75 -11.71
CA ASP A 103 10.76 -5.41 -11.52
C ASP A 103 9.27 -5.46 -11.13
N LEU A 104 8.76 -4.34 -10.61
CA LEU A 104 7.38 -4.26 -10.10
C LEU A 104 6.32 -4.44 -11.18
N GLN A 105 6.57 -4.06 -12.44
CA GLN A 105 5.62 -4.29 -13.53
C GLN A 105 5.56 -5.78 -13.88
N THR A 106 6.72 -6.43 -13.93
CA THR A 106 6.81 -7.88 -14.11
C THR A 106 6.07 -8.61 -12.99
N LEU A 107 6.33 -8.27 -11.71
CA LEU A 107 5.63 -8.87 -10.56
C LEU A 107 4.11 -8.63 -10.61
N LYS A 108 3.68 -7.42 -10.99
CA LYS A 108 2.26 -7.08 -11.17
C LYS A 108 1.59 -7.92 -12.26
N SER A 109 2.31 -8.21 -13.35
CA SER A 109 1.79 -8.99 -14.48
C SER A 109 1.67 -10.49 -14.22
N MET A 110 2.31 -11.00 -13.16
CA MET A 110 2.24 -12.42 -12.80
C MET A 110 0.84 -12.81 -12.32
N ASP A 111 0.47 -14.06 -12.54
CA ASP A 111 -0.64 -14.66 -11.81
C ASP A 111 -0.28 -14.90 -10.33
N ARG A 112 -1.28 -15.29 -9.55
CA ARG A 112 -1.14 -15.55 -8.11
C ARG A 112 -0.06 -16.58 -7.79
N ASP A 113 0.00 -17.67 -8.54
CA ASP A 113 0.88 -18.79 -8.23
C ASP A 113 2.33 -18.42 -8.57
N ARG A 114 2.56 -17.77 -9.72
CA ARG A 114 3.87 -17.26 -10.12
C ARG A 114 4.38 -16.16 -9.21
N PHE A 115 3.50 -15.25 -8.74
CA PHE A 115 3.88 -14.23 -7.77
C PHE A 115 4.31 -14.87 -6.44
N ALA A 116 3.51 -15.80 -5.92
CA ALA A 116 3.82 -16.48 -4.65
C ALA A 116 5.14 -17.27 -4.73
N ASP A 117 5.35 -18.00 -5.82
CA ASP A 117 6.59 -18.73 -6.10
C ASP A 117 7.81 -17.81 -6.17
N THR A 118 7.72 -16.75 -6.98
CA THR A 118 8.81 -15.77 -7.16
C THR A 118 9.18 -15.10 -5.84
N MET A 119 8.18 -14.67 -5.06
CA MET A 119 8.43 -14.04 -3.77
C MET A 119 8.93 -15.03 -2.73
N ALA A 120 8.49 -16.30 -2.75
CA ALA A 120 9.00 -17.33 -1.87
C ALA A 120 10.47 -17.63 -2.13
N ARG A 121 10.89 -17.71 -3.40
CA ARG A 121 12.31 -17.83 -3.76
C ARG A 121 13.11 -16.67 -3.17
N HIS A 122 12.69 -15.44 -3.43
CA HIS A 122 13.38 -14.24 -2.94
C HIS A 122 13.49 -14.20 -1.40
N ILE A 123 12.39 -14.49 -0.70
CA ILE A 123 12.35 -14.54 0.76
C ILE A 123 13.23 -15.67 1.31
N SER A 124 13.25 -16.84 0.65
CA SER A 124 14.11 -17.96 1.04
C SER A 124 15.59 -17.56 0.99
N GLU A 125 16.01 -16.88 -0.08
CA GLU A 125 17.38 -16.37 -0.21
C GLU A 125 17.70 -15.31 0.84
N LEU A 126 16.79 -14.36 1.10
CA LEU A 126 16.96 -13.38 2.19
C LEU A 126 17.07 -14.05 3.57
N ASN A 127 16.31 -15.13 3.79
CA ASN A 127 16.36 -15.90 5.04
C ASN A 127 17.71 -16.61 5.20
N ALA A 128 18.27 -17.14 4.11
CA ALA A 128 19.59 -17.78 4.10
C ALA A 128 20.74 -16.78 4.33
N ILE A 129 20.64 -15.59 3.72
CA ILE A 129 21.62 -14.50 3.92
C ILE A 129 21.56 -13.99 5.37
N HIS A 130 20.35 -13.80 5.90
CA HIS A 130 20.08 -13.32 7.25
C HIS A 130 20.89 -12.06 7.60
N PRO A 131 20.70 -10.95 6.86
CA PRO A 131 21.66 -9.86 6.78
C PRO A 131 21.84 -9.03 8.06
N PHE A 132 20.86 -9.03 8.96
CA PHE A 132 20.87 -8.21 10.18
C PHE A 132 21.14 -9.04 11.44
N ARG A 133 21.55 -8.37 12.53
CA ARG A 133 21.80 -9.05 13.81
C ARG A 133 20.52 -9.58 14.47
N GLU A 134 19.43 -8.83 14.37
CA GLU A 134 18.07 -9.18 14.81
C GLU A 134 17.08 -8.42 13.91
N GLY A 135 15.82 -8.84 13.82
CA GLY A 135 14.78 -8.16 13.04
C GLY A 135 14.55 -8.70 11.64
N ASN A 136 15.31 -9.72 11.21
CA ASN A 136 15.25 -10.29 9.85
C ASN A 136 13.84 -10.76 9.47
N GLY A 137 13.20 -11.58 10.31
CA GLY A 137 11.87 -12.14 10.00
C GLY A 137 10.77 -11.08 9.85
N ARG A 138 10.81 -10.02 10.68
CA ARG A 138 9.86 -8.90 10.61
C ARG A 138 10.08 -8.07 9.36
N THR A 139 11.34 -7.80 9.02
CA THR A 139 11.71 -7.07 7.81
C THR A 139 11.28 -7.84 6.55
N MET A 140 11.50 -9.16 6.50
CA MET A 140 11.08 -10.01 5.38
C MET A 140 9.55 -10.00 5.18
N ARG A 141 8.77 -10.11 6.26
CA ARG A 141 7.29 -10.07 6.17
C ARG A 141 6.77 -8.72 5.69
N LEU A 142 7.32 -7.61 6.22
CA LEU A 142 6.96 -6.29 5.73
C LEU A 142 7.36 -6.09 4.26
N HIS A 143 8.55 -6.54 3.89
CA HIS A 143 9.03 -6.49 2.50
C HIS A 143 8.12 -7.25 1.53
N LEU A 144 7.69 -8.47 1.90
CA LEU A 144 6.69 -9.23 1.17
C LEU A 144 5.36 -8.46 1.05
N GLN A 145 4.90 -7.87 2.16
CA GLN A 145 3.65 -7.12 2.15
C GLN A 145 3.71 -5.90 1.24
N LEU A 146 4.79 -5.10 1.29
CA LEU A 146 4.97 -3.94 0.42
C LEU A 146 5.04 -4.34 -1.06
N HIS A 147 5.72 -5.44 -1.39
CA HIS A 147 5.73 -6.00 -2.74
C HIS A 147 4.32 -6.42 -3.18
N SER A 148 3.57 -7.10 -2.31
CA SER A 148 2.21 -7.52 -2.61
C SER A 148 1.24 -6.35 -2.84
N LEU A 149 1.45 -5.22 -2.14
CA LEU A 149 0.67 -4.01 -2.33
C LEU A 149 1.03 -3.32 -3.65
N ALA A 150 2.32 -3.21 -3.97
CA ALA A 150 2.80 -2.61 -5.22
C ALA A 150 2.43 -3.45 -6.46
N ALA A 151 2.43 -4.78 -6.34
CA ALA A 151 2.03 -5.70 -7.40
C ALA A 151 0.50 -5.94 -7.47
N GLU A 152 -0.28 -5.32 -6.57
CA GLU A 152 -1.74 -5.47 -6.49
C GLU A 152 -2.23 -6.90 -6.18
N LYS A 153 -1.35 -7.73 -5.60
CA LYS A 153 -1.57 -9.16 -5.29
C LYS A 153 -1.99 -9.46 -3.84
N PHE A 154 -2.00 -8.44 -2.97
CA PHE A 154 -2.40 -8.47 -1.54
C PHE A 154 -2.09 -9.78 -0.80
N VAL A 155 -1.01 -9.81 -0.02
CA VAL A 155 -0.72 -10.92 0.90
C VAL A 155 -1.12 -10.52 2.32
N SER A 156 -1.96 -11.31 2.96
CA SER A 156 -2.35 -11.12 4.37
C SER A 156 -1.30 -11.72 5.30
N ILE A 157 -0.42 -10.89 5.86
CA ILE A 157 0.60 -11.35 6.81
C ILE A 157 -0.04 -12.00 8.06
N GLN A 158 -1.23 -11.55 8.46
CA GLN A 158 -1.99 -12.14 9.58
C GLN A 158 -2.56 -13.52 9.25
N ALA A 159 -2.81 -13.82 7.98
CA ALA A 159 -3.30 -15.13 7.55
C ALA A 159 -2.17 -16.16 7.41
N MET A 160 -0.91 -15.72 7.41
CA MET A 160 0.24 -16.63 7.43
C MET A 160 0.42 -17.19 8.84
N GLY A 161 0.16 -18.47 9.03
CA GLY A 161 0.42 -19.17 10.28
C GLY A 161 1.88 -19.00 10.72
N PRO A 162 2.17 -18.56 11.97
CA PRO A 162 3.55 -18.39 12.43
C PRO A 162 4.37 -19.68 12.36
N MET A 163 3.73 -20.83 12.67
CA MET A 163 4.35 -22.15 12.57
C MET A 163 4.58 -22.55 11.11
N ASP A 164 3.58 -22.38 10.25
CA ASP A 164 3.70 -22.71 8.82
C ASP A 164 4.83 -21.92 8.15
N TRP A 165 4.92 -20.62 8.43
CA TRP A 165 6.02 -19.78 7.94
C TRP A 165 7.38 -20.26 8.45
N MET A 166 7.48 -20.61 9.73
CA MET A 166 8.73 -21.07 10.34
C MET A 166 9.18 -22.41 9.75
N GLU A 167 8.27 -23.36 9.62
CA GLU A 167 8.53 -24.68 9.05
C GLU A 167 8.91 -24.58 7.58
N ALA A 168 8.16 -23.80 6.79
CA ALA A 168 8.49 -23.55 5.40
C ALA A 168 9.83 -22.84 5.21
N SER A 169 10.16 -21.88 6.08
CA SER A 169 11.46 -21.20 6.07
C SER A 169 12.62 -22.14 6.43
N ARG A 170 12.38 -23.13 7.31
CA ARG A 170 13.36 -24.15 7.69
C ARG A 170 13.57 -25.15 6.55
N ASP A 171 12.48 -25.64 5.98
CA ASP A 171 12.47 -26.55 4.85
C ASP A 171 13.23 -25.94 3.66
N SER A 172 12.92 -24.70 3.29
CA SER A 172 13.61 -24.03 2.19
C SER A 172 15.09 -23.77 2.46
N PHE A 173 15.45 -23.47 3.71
CA PHE A 173 16.84 -23.29 4.11
C PHE A 173 17.65 -24.60 4.04
N HIS A 174 17.05 -25.74 4.43
CA HIS A 174 17.75 -27.03 4.46
C HIS A 174 17.80 -27.73 3.12
N THR A 175 16.78 -27.56 2.29
CA THR A 175 16.64 -28.29 1.01
C THR A 175 16.97 -27.44 -0.21
N GLY A 176 16.96 -26.11 -0.08
CA GLY A 176 16.98 -25.16 -1.21
C GLY A 176 15.63 -25.09 -1.96
N ASN A 177 14.61 -25.84 -1.53
CA ASN A 177 13.30 -25.86 -2.16
C ASN A 177 12.32 -24.93 -1.44
N HIS A 178 11.85 -23.89 -2.13
CA HIS A 178 10.94 -22.88 -1.57
C HIS A 178 9.46 -23.18 -1.80
N ALA A 179 9.09 -24.37 -2.30
CA ALA A 179 7.70 -24.71 -2.62
C ALA A 179 6.76 -24.66 -1.40
N SER A 180 7.22 -25.09 -0.23
CA SER A 180 6.47 -24.98 1.03
C SER A 180 6.20 -23.52 1.39
N LEU A 181 7.19 -22.64 1.20
CA LEU A 181 7.06 -21.21 1.45
C LEU A 181 6.15 -20.52 0.41
N ALA A 182 6.24 -20.93 -0.85
CA ALA A 182 5.32 -20.49 -1.91
C ALA A 182 3.88 -20.83 -1.57
N LYS A 183 3.63 -22.04 -1.05
CA LYS A 183 2.31 -22.43 -0.56
C LYS A 183 1.83 -21.53 0.58
N VAL A 184 2.65 -21.24 1.58
CA VAL A 184 2.27 -20.35 2.70
C VAL A 184 1.90 -18.95 2.21
N ILE A 185 2.70 -18.37 1.32
CA ILE A 185 2.41 -17.06 0.72
C ILE A 185 1.12 -17.11 -0.07
N ARG A 186 0.98 -18.10 -0.94
CA ARG A 186 -0.19 -18.30 -1.80
C ARG A 186 -1.48 -18.47 -1.00
N ASP A 187 -1.46 -19.25 0.07
CA ASP A 187 -2.64 -19.49 0.91
C ASP A 187 -3.05 -18.24 1.71
N ALA A 188 -2.08 -17.35 1.98
CA ALA A 188 -2.31 -16.03 2.56
C ALA A 188 -2.77 -14.96 1.54
N MET A 189 -2.79 -15.28 0.24
CA MET A 189 -3.37 -14.43 -0.79
C MET A 189 -4.85 -14.75 -0.95
N PRO A 190 -5.76 -13.76 -0.82
CA PRO A 190 -7.16 -13.97 -1.11
C PRO A 190 -7.31 -14.37 -2.58
N GLN A 191 -8.22 -15.31 -2.87
CA GLN A 191 -8.41 -15.77 -4.25
C GLN A 191 -8.95 -14.63 -5.13
N GLU A 192 -8.26 -14.29 -6.22
CA GLU A 192 -8.67 -13.20 -7.14
C GLU A 192 -10.04 -13.45 -7.80
N GLN A 193 -10.45 -14.71 -8.01
CA GLN A 193 -11.80 -15.08 -8.51
C GLN A 193 -12.94 -14.69 -7.56
N SER A 194 -12.60 -14.27 -6.34
CA SER A 194 -13.53 -13.88 -5.28
C SER A 194 -13.75 -12.36 -5.22
N ARG A 195 -12.96 -11.56 -5.97
CA ARG A 195 -13.03 -10.10 -5.94
C ARG A 195 -14.21 -9.62 -6.78
N ARG A 196 -15.41 -9.70 -6.19
CA ARG A 196 -16.60 -9.08 -6.75
C ARG A 196 -16.41 -7.56 -6.77
N GLU A 197 -16.84 -6.91 -7.84
CA GLU A 197 -17.04 -5.47 -7.81
C GLU A 197 -18.40 -5.18 -7.15
N PRO A 198 -18.51 -4.09 -6.37
CA PRO A 198 -19.82 -3.66 -5.90
C PRO A 198 -20.65 -3.19 -7.11
N ALA A 199 -21.97 -3.30 -6.99
CA ALA A 199 -22.88 -2.65 -7.94
C ALA A 199 -22.57 -1.15 -8.02
N ARG A 200 -22.70 -0.56 -9.21
CA ARG A 200 -22.35 0.86 -9.44
C ARG A 200 -23.60 1.69 -9.67
N GLY A 201 -23.73 2.76 -8.90
CA GLY A 201 -24.73 3.80 -9.07
C GLY A 201 -24.21 4.99 -9.91
N PRO A 202 -24.94 6.12 -9.92
CA PRO A 202 -24.50 7.35 -10.57
C PRO A 202 -23.07 7.76 -10.15
N ALA A 203 -22.29 8.33 -11.08
CA ALA A 203 -20.88 8.69 -10.86
C ALA A 203 -19.94 7.50 -10.52
N GLY A 204 -20.36 6.26 -10.75
CA GLY A 204 -19.58 5.07 -10.40
C GLY A 204 -19.48 4.81 -8.89
N ILE A 205 -20.40 5.39 -8.11
CA ILE A 205 -20.48 5.17 -6.66
C ILE A 205 -20.78 3.70 -6.39
N ALA A 206 -20.06 3.10 -5.45
CA ALA A 206 -20.32 1.72 -5.05
C ALA A 206 -21.64 1.66 -4.28
N MET A 207 -22.50 0.70 -4.58
CA MET A 207 -23.78 0.50 -3.88
C MET A 207 -23.68 -0.74 -3.00
N PRO A 208 -24.18 -0.67 -1.74
CA PRO A 208 -24.27 -1.84 -0.89
C PRO A 208 -25.32 -2.82 -1.45
N PRO A 209 -25.21 -4.13 -1.16
CA PRO A 209 -26.34 -5.05 -1.32
C PRO A 209 -27.49 -4.66 -0.38
N ALA A 210 -28.67 -5.27 -0.52
CA ALA A 210 -29.80 -5.02 0.36
C ALA A 210 -29.49 -5.41 1.82
N MET A 211 -29.03 -4.42 2.61
CA MET A 211 -28.56 -4.61 3.97
C MET A 211 -29.70 -4.76 4.99
N ASP A 212 -30.90 -4.28 4.68
CA ASP A 212 -32.03 -4.26 5.62
C ASP A 212 -32.42 -5.67 6.09
N SER A 213 -32.27 -6.67 5.22
CA SER A 213 -32.53 -8.08 5.55
C SER A 213 -31.48 -8.71 6.48
N LEU A 214 -30.34 -8.05 6.70
CA LEU A 214 -29.20 -8.54 7.48
C LEU A 214 -29.06 -7.83 8.83
N MET A 215 -29.99 -6.94 9.16
CA MET A 215 -29.97 -6.16 10.39
C MET A 215 -30.99 -6.70 11.39
N PRO A 216 -30.66 -6.74 12.70
CA PRO A 216 -31.66 -7.01 13.72
C PRO A 216 -32.76 -5.93 13.67
N ALA A 217 -33.94 -6.27 14.21
CA ALA A 217 -34.97 -5.27 14.45
C ALA A 217 -34.39 -4.16 15.34
N GLY A 218 -34.50 -2.93 14.88
CA GLY A 218 -34.02 -1.75 15.60
C GLY A 218 -34.92 -0.56 15.33
N GLU A 219 -34.65 0.54 16.01
CA GLU A 219 -35.43 1.75 15.88
C GLU A 219 -34.87 2.61 14.74
N ARG A 220 -35.75 3.16 13.90
CA ARG A 220 -35.36 4.20 12.97
C ARG A 220 -35.05 5.47 13.75
N ARG A 221 -33.80 5.93 13.70
CA ARG A 221 -33.34 7.13 14.37
C ARG A 221 -32.62 8.05 13.38
N ALA A 222 -32.77 9.35 13.60
CA ALA A 222 -31.97 10.35 12.90
C ALA A 222 -30.55 10.36 13.51
N MET A 223 -29.54 10.23 12.68
CA MET A 223 -28.12 10.28 13.05
C MET A 223 -27.45 11.42 12.30
N SER A 224 -26.62 12.22 12.99
CA SER A 224 -25.90 13.30 12.31
C SER A 224 -24.83 12.74 11.37
N ILE A 225 -24.55 13.47 10.30
CA ILE A 225 -23.50 13.11 9.34
C ILE A 225 -22.11 13.05 9.99
N GLU A 226 -21.86 13.91 10.98
CA GLU A 226 -20.64 13.89 11.77
C GLU A 226 -20.51 12.60 12.60
N GLN A 227 -21.57 12.21 13.30
CA GLN A 227 -21.62 10.95 14.05
C GLN A 227 -21.45 9.74 13.11
N ALA A 228 -22.12 9.75 11.96
CA ALA A 228 -21.98 8.71 10.95
C ALA A 228 -20.53 8.56 10.45
N LYS A 229 -19.85 9.68 10.17
CA LYS A 229 -18.42 9.70 9.79
C LYS A 229 -17.53 9.16 10.90
N GLU A 230 -17.75 9.56 12.14
CA GLU A 230 -16.97 9.08 13.29
C GLU A 230 -17.11 7.57 13.45
N GLN A 231 -18.34 7.05 13.42
CA GLN A 231 -18.60 5.61 13.52
C GLN A 231 -17.98 4.84 12.34
N ILE A 232 -18.14 5.30 11.10
CA ILE A 232 -17.52 4.65 9.92
C ILE A 232 -15.99 4.65 10.06
N ASN A 233 -15.36 5.79 10.33
CA ASN A 233 -13.90 5.86 10.45
C ASN A 233 -13.36 4.95 11.56
N ARG A 234 -14.08 4.87 12.68
CA ARG A 234 -13.68 4.04 13.82
C ARG A 234 -13.84 2.54 13.57
N TYR A 235 -14.92 2.12 12.90
CA TYR A 235 -15.32 0.72 12.83
C TYR A 235 -15.16 0.06 11.46
N LEU A 236 -14.99 0.82 10.37
CA LEU A 236 -14.85 0.26 9.01
C LEU A 236 -13.68 -0.74 8.87
N PRO A 237 -12.46 -0.49 9.41
CA PRO A 237 -11.38 -1.48 9.31
C PRO A 237 -11.74 -2.82 9.98
N THR A 238 -12.38 -2.76 11.15
CA THR A 238 -12.84 -3.96 11.86
C THR A 238 -13.97 -4.64 11.10
N ALA A 239 -14.94 -3.88 10.59
CA ALA A 239 -16.03 -4.41 9.78
C ALA A 239 -15.53 -5.10 8.51
N GLN A 240 -14.54 -4.53 7.81
CA GLN A 240 -13.89 -5.16 6.66
C GLN A 240 -13.24 -6.50 7.03
N ALA A 241 -12.57 -6.59 8.18
CA ALA A 241 -11.95 -7.83 8.64
C ALA A 241 -12.99 -8.90 9.02
N VAL A 242 -14.08 -8.51 9.68
CA VAL A 242 -15.18 -9.42 10.03
C VAL A 242 -15.91 -9.89 8.77
N ALA A 243 -16.26 -8.97 7.85
CA ALA A 243 -16.92 -9.30 6.59
C ALA A 243 -16.05 -10.20 5.71
N ALA A 244 -14.73 -10.02 5.69
CA ALA A 244 -13.80 -10.92 4.99
C ALA A 244 -13.87 -12.34 5.54
N ARG A 245 -13.83 -12.52 6.87
CA ARG A 245 -13.96 -13.84 7.50
C ARG A 245 -15.33 -14.48 7.24
N GLN A 246 -16.41 -13.69 7.33
CA GLN A 246 -17.76 -14.16 7.03
C GLN A 246 -17.86 -14.66 5.58
N TYR A 247 -17.34 -13.89 4.64
CA TYR A 247 -17.30 -14.27 3.23
C TYR A 247 -16.52 -15.57 3.01
N GLU A 248 -15.32 -15.68 3.59
CA GLU A 248 -14.51 -16.90 3.47
C GLU A 248 -15.23 -18.13 4.01
N GLN A 249 -15.89 -18.01 5.16
CA GLN A 249 -16.66 -19.10 5.76
C GLN A 249 -17.83 -19.51 4.87
N LEU A 250 -18.61 -18.55 4.39
CA LEU A 250 -19.76 -18.80 3.50
C LEU A 250 -19.31 -19.39 2.16
N ASN A 251 -18.21 -18.91 1.59
CA ASN A 251 -17.68 -19.39 0.33
C ASN A 251 -17.21 -20.85 0.41
N ARG A 252 -16.69 -21.30 1.57
CA ARG A 252 -16.38 -22.72 1.80
C ARG A 252 -17.65 -23.58 1.82
N LEU A 253 -18.73 -23.08 2.42
CA LEU A 253 -20.02 -23.78 2.52
C LEU A 253 -20.85 -23.70 1.23
N ALA A 254 -20.57 -22.75 0.35
CA ALA A 254 -21.26 -22.57 -0.93
C ALA A 254 -21.13 -23.78 -1.88
N ALA A 255 -20.09 -24.61 -1.70
CA ALA A 255 -19.92 -25.86 -2.45
C ALA A 255 -21.04 -26.88 -2.16
N THR A 256 -21.70 -26.81 -1.01
CA THR A 256 -22.60 -27.86 -0.50
C THR A 256 -24.09 -27.50 -0.54
N SER A 257 -24.47 -26.25 -0.84
CA SER A 257 -25.88 -25.81 -0.92
C SER A 257 -26.08 -24.58 -1.82
N GLY A 258 -27.19 -24.55 -2.56
CA GLY A 258 -27.59 -23.39 -3.38
C GLY A 258 -27.88 -22.13 -2.56
N ASP A 259 -28.51 -22.26 -1.39
CA ASP A 259 -28.80 -21.13 -0.50
C ASP A 259 -27.50 -20.52 0.08
N MET A 260 -26.53 -21.38 0.39
CA MET A 260 -25.21 -20.94 0.85
C MET A 260 -24.44 -20.20 -0.23
N ARG A 261 -24.64 -20.54 -1.52
CA ARG A 261 -24.06 -19.75 -2.63
C ARG A 261 -24.65 -18.34 -2.67
N GLN A 262 -25.96 -18.20 -2.56
CA GLN A 262 -26.60 -16.87 -2.57
C GLN A 262 -26.13 -16.01 -1.39
N LEU A 263 -25.99 -16.60 -0.20
CA LEU A 263 -25.44 -15.91 0.97
C LEU A 263 -23.97 -15.52 0.78
N ALA A 264 -23.15 -16.42 0.22
CA ALA A 264 -21.76 -16.12 -0.11
C ALA A 264 -21.64 -14.99 -1.14
N GLU A 265 -22.52 -14.95 -2.15
CA GLU A 265 -22.55 -13.88 -3.14
C GLU A 265 -22.90 -12.52 -2.54
N ARG A 266 -23.92 -12.47 -1.66
CA ARG A 266 -24.27 -11.23 -0.93
C ARG A 266 -23.13 -10.77 -0.03
N SER A 267 -22.49 -11.69 0.68
CA SER A 267 -21.34 -11.39 1.54
C SER A 267 -20.14 -10.88 0.72
N ALA A 268 -19.93 -11.40 -0.49
CA ALA A 268 -18.91 -10.90 -1.40
C ALA A 268 -19.18 -9.47 -1.86
N GLN A 269 -20.44 -9.15 -2.22
CA GLN A 269 -20.85 -7.81 -2.64
C GLN A 269 -20.72 -6.78 -1.50
N GLU A 270 -21.06 -7.18 -0.27
CA GLU A 270 -20.85 -6.34 0.91
C GLU A 270 -19.37 -6.04 1.13
N LEU A 271 -18.52 -7.07 1.13
CA LEU A 271 -17.09 -6.90 1.32
C LEU A 271 -16.47 -6.03 0.23
N ALA A 272 -16.93 -6.19 -1.02
CA ALA A 272 -16.54 -5.35 -2.14
C ALA A 272 -16.91 -3.89 -1.91
N PHE A 273 -18.15 -3.61 -1.48
CA PHE A 273 -18.62 -2.27 -1.16
C PHE A 273 -17.81 -1.63 -0.01
N PHE A 274 -17.55 -2.36 1.07
CA PHE A 274 -16.77 -1.84 2.21
C PHE A 274 -15.31 -1.53 1.86
N ARG A 275 -14.72 -2.23 0.89
CA ARG A 275 -13.36 -2.00 0.42
C ARG A 275 -13.26 -0.93 -0.66
N ASP A 276 -14.38 -0.49 -1.22
CA ASP A 276 -14.40 0.46 -2.32
C ASP A 276 -14.14 1.89 -1.83
N PRO A 277 -13.25 2.66 -2.49
CA PRO A 277 -13.03 4.06 -2.16
C PRO A 277 -14.29 4.93 -2.24
N LYS A 278 -15.26 4.55 -3.09
CA LYS A 278 -16.58 5.20 -3.20
C LYS A 278 -17.67 4.47 -2.40
N GLY A 279 -17.27 3.74 -1.37
CA GLY A 279 -18.15 2.98 -0.47
C GLY A 279 -18.64 3.79 0.75
N PRO A 280 -18.64 3.20 1.97
CA PRO A 280 -19.33 3.76 3.14
C PRO A 280 -19.01 5.22 3.47
N LEU A 281 -17.72 5.57 3.56
CA LEU A 281 -17.32 6.92 3.97
C LEU A 281 -17.67 7.96 2.89
N HIS A 282 -17.48 7.60 1.62
CA HIS A 282 -17.76 8.48 0.48
C HIS A 282 -19.24 8.81 0.37
N HIS A 283 -20.13 7.87 0.69
CA HIS A 283 -21.57 8.12 0.72
C HIS A 283 -21.92 9.24 1.68
N VAL A 284 -21.41 9.18 2.91
CA VAL A 284 -21.68 10.17 3.95
C VAL A 284 -21.06 11.53 3.58
N GLN A 285 -19.89 11.55 2.95
CA GLN A 285 -19.26 12.77 2.44
C GLN A 285 -20.07 13.43 1.30
N ILE A 286 -20.69 12.64 0.41
CA ILE A 286 -21.56 13.17 -0.65
C ILE A 286 -22.76 13.90 -0.05
N ILE A 287 -23.35 13.30 0.98
CA ILE A 287 -24.52 13.87 1.69
C ILE A 287 -24.11 15.16 2.40
N GLU A 288 -22.97 15.16 3.09
CA GLU A 288 -22.37 16.35 3.74
C GLU A 288 -22.14 17.49 2.74
N GLN A 289 -21.56 17.17 1.57
CA GLN A 289 -21.24 18.15 0.54
C GLN A 289 -22.47 18.84 -0.04
N ARG A 290 -23.64 18.21 0.07
CA ARG A 290 -24.93 18.78 -0.32
C ARG A 290 -25.64 19.50 0.81
N ARG A 291 -24.93 19.77 1.91
CA ARG A 291 -25.42 20.49 3.11
C ARG A 291 -26.58 19.79 3.81
N TYR A 292 -26.64 18.47 3.69
CA TYR A 292 -27.49 17.67 4.56
C TYR A 292 -26.70 17.29 5.81
N HIS A 293 -27.35 17.32 6.96
CA HIS A 293 -26.70 17.17 8.26
C HIS A 293 -27.09 15.90 9.00
N GLN A 294 -28.05 15.13 8.49
CA GLN A 294 -28.54 13.91 9.11
C GLN A 294 -29.00 12.87 8.09
N ILE A 295 -28.95 11.60 8.49
CA ILE A 295 -29.52 10.45 7.78
C ILE A 295 -30.38 9.63 8.74
N GLU A 296 -31.37 8.92 8.20
CA GLU A 296 -32.12 7.92 8.95
C GLU A 296 -31.35 6.60 8.95
N VAL A 297 -31.16 6.02 10.13
CA VAL A 297 -30.49 4.73 10.30
C VAL A 297 -31.34 3.82 11.17
N ASN A 298 -31.36 2.53 10.85
CA ASN A 298 -31.89 1.50 11.75
C ASN A 298 -30.83 1.20 12.81
N TRP A 299 -31.07 1.58 14.06
CA TRP A 299 -30.04 1.58 15.09
C TRP A 299 -30.52 0.93 16.39
N ALA A 300 -29.61 0.19 17.04
CA ALA A 300 -29.83 -0.40 18.35
C ALA A 300 -28.55 -0.27 19.20
N GLU A 301 -28.72 -0.14 20.50
CA GLU A 301 -27.60 -0.19 21.44
C GLU A 301 -26.99 -1.59 21.48
N GLY A 302 -25.66 -1.68 21.60
CA GLY A 302 -24.95 -2.97 21.60
C GLY A 302 -24.59 -3.54 20.23
N MET A 303 -24.90 -2.87 19.11
CA MET A 303 -24.48 -3.31 17.78
C MET A 303 -22.96 -3.53 17.69
N ASP A 304 -22.56 -4.62 17.06
CA ASP A 304 -21.15 -4.92 16.77
C ASP A 304 -20.58 -3.97 15.68
N PRO A 305 -19.25 -3.91 15.49
CA PRO A 305 -18.64 -3.03 14.49
C PRO A 305 -19.17 -3.22 13.06
N LEU A 306 -19.48 -4.46 12.65
CA LEU A 306 -20.00 -4.76 11.32
C LEU A 306 -21.44 -4.28 11.18
N GLN A 307 -22.29 -4.53 12.17
CA GLN A 307 -23.67 -4.06 12.22
C GLN A 307 -23.76 -2.53 12.19
N ARG A 308 -22.88 -1.83 12.91
CA ARG A 308 -22.83 -0.35 12.89
C ARG A 308 -22.55 0.19 11.49
N VAL A 309 -21.54 -0.37 10.81
CA VAL A 309 -21.17 0.06 9.45
C VAL A 309 -22.28 -0.28 8.46
N ARG A 310 -22.93 -1.45 8.58
CA ARG A 310 -24.10 -1.83 7.79
C ARG A 310 -25.26 -0.85 7.94
N ALA A 311 -25.63 -0.53 9.19
CA ALA A 311 -26.73 0.40 9.50
C ALA A 311 -26.54 1.76 8.84
N ILE A 312 -25.34 2.35 9.00
CA ILE A 312 -25.02 3.66 8.45
C ILE A 312 -24.95 3.60 6.93
N SER A 313 -24.34 2.56 6.35
CA SER A 313 -24.26 2.39 4.90
C SER A 313 -25.64 2.23 4.26
N ALA A 314 -26.55 1.51 4.90
CA ALA A 314 -27.93 1.33 4.44
C ALA A 314 -28.69 2.66 4.47
N GLY A 315 -28.59 3.40 5.58
CA GLY A 315 -29.22 4.72 5.72
C GLY A 315 -28.70 5.73 4.70
N ALA A 316 -27.37 5.77 4.51
CA ALA A 316 -26.74 6.63 3.52
C ALA A 316 -27.13 6.25 2.08
N ALA A 317 -27.13 4.96 1.73
CA ALA A 317 -27.54 4.50 0.41
C ALA A 317 -29.02 4.82 0.13
N SER A 318 -29.92 4.62 1.10
CA SER A 318 -31.33 5.01 0.98
C SER A 318 -31.52 6.52 0.80
N PHE A 319 -30.67 7.32 1.46
CA PHE A 319 -30.67 8.76 1.27
C PHE A 319 -30.23 9.14 -0.16
N LEU A 320 -29.12 8.56 -0.64
CA LEU A 320 -28.60 8.81 -1.99
C LEU A 320 -29.58 8.39 -3.08
N ASP A 321 -30.33 7.30 -2.89
CA ASP A 321 -31.33 6.81 -3.84
C ASP A 321 -32.47 7.82 -4.07
N LYS A 322 -32.78 8.65 -3.06
CA LYS A 322 -33.76 9.74 -3.17
C LYS A 322 -33.20 11.00 -3.84
N MET A 323 -31.88 11.09 -4.03
CA MET A 323 -31.24 12.24 -4.69
C MET A 323 -31.24 12.09 -6.20
N SER A 324 -31.26 13.21 -6.92
CA SER A 324 -31.12 13.16 -8.38
C SER A 324 -29.72 12.67 -8.78
N PRO A 325 -29.56 11.86 -9.85
CA PRO A 325 -28.25 11.44 -10.34
C PRO A 325 -27.32 12.62 -10.65
N ARG A 326 -27.89 13.75 -11.11
CA ARG A 326 -27.15 14.99 -11.38
C ARG A 326 -26.54 15.57 -10.10
N ASP A 327 -27.29 15.54 -9.00
CA ASP A 327 -26.84 16.07 -7.71
C ASP A 327 -25.74 15.23 -7.08
N VAL A 328 -25.90 13.91 -7.16
CA VAL A 328 -24.91 12.93 -6.71
C VAL A 328 -23.60 13.10 -7.50
N GLN A 329 -23.68 13.22 -8.82
CA GLN A 329 -22.50 13.49 -9.66
C GLN A 329 -21.85 14.85 -9.35
N ALA A 330 -22.63 15.89 -9.09
CA ALA A 330 -22.09 17.20 -8.74
C ALA A 330 -21.37 17.18 -7.39
N ALA A 331 -21.91 16.47 -6.40
CA ALA A 331 -21.29 16.28 -5.10
C ALA A 331 -19.98 15.47 -5.20
N ASP A 332 -19.98 14.35 -5.93
CA ASP A 332 -18.79 13.52 -6.18
C ASP A 332 -17.66 14.34 -6.84
N ARG A 333 -18.01 15.16 -7.84
CA ARG A 333 -17.06 16.09 -8.47
C ARG A 333 -16.52 17.12 -7.48
N ALA A 334 -17.37 17.67 -6.61
CA ALA A 334 -16.94 18.67 -5.65
C ALA A 334 -16.01 18.10 -4.56
N LEU A 335 -16.27 16.89 -4.06
CA LEU A 335 -15.38 16.19 -3.13
C LEU A 335 -14.02 15.89 -3.75
N ARG A 336 -13.99 15.47 -5.02
CA ARG A 336 -12.73 15.30 -5.78
C ARG A 336 -11.92 16.58 -5.89
N MET A 337 -12.57 17.75 -5.86
CA MET A 337 -11.89 19.05 -5.92
C MET A 337 -11.38 19.54 -4.55
N GLN A 338 -11.89 19.01 -3.43
CA GLN A 338 -11.50 19.42 -2.07
C GLN A 338 -10.27 18.66 -1.51
N VAL A 339 -9.91 17.51 -2.08
CA VAL A 339 -8.74 16.73 -1.67
C VAL A 339 -7.58 17.00 -2.63
N MET A 340 -6.81 18.07 -2.39
CA MET A 340 -5.55 18.31 -3.09
C MET A 340 -4.37 18.32 -2.12
N PRO A 341 -3.21 17.73 -2.48
CA PRO A 341 -1.98 17.86 -1.71
C PRO A 341 -1.55 19.33 -1.57
N PRO A 342 -0.83 19.71 -0.50
CA PRO A 342 -0.27 21.05 -0.38
C PRO A 342 0.63 21.36 -1.59
N GLY A 343 0.33 22.44 -2.32
CA GLY A 343 1.12 22.92 -3.46
C GLY A 343 0.65 22.48 -4.86
N VAL A 344 -0.39 21.65 -4.98
CA VAL A 344 -0.96 21.25 -6.28
C VAL A 344 -2.24 22.05 -6.54
N SER A 345 -2.32 22.81 -7.63
CA SER A 345 -3.56 23.50 -8.03
C SER A 345 -4.33 22.73 -9.12
N GLN A 346 -5.66 22.94 -9.19
CA GLN A 346 -6.50 22.38 -10.27
C GLN A 346 -6.08 22.90 -11.66
N VAL A 347 -5.48 24.09 -11.69
CA VAL A 347 -4.92 24.67 -12.91
C VAL A 347 -3.75 23.82 -13.37
N ASP A 348 -2.87 23.38 -12.46
CA ASP A 348 -1.70 22.55 -12.79
C ASP A 348 -2.08 21.15 -13.30
N LEU A 349 -3.11 20.53 -12.72
CA LEU A 349 -3.62 19.24 -13.19
C LEU A 349 -4.23 19.33 -14.60
N ARG A 350 -5.01 20.39 -14.87
CA ARG A 350 -5.55 20.64 -16.21
C ARG A 350 -4.46 20.96 -17.22
N LEU A 351 -3.46 21.76 -16.82
CA LEU A 351 -2.29 22.06 -17.65
C LEU A 351 -1.49 20.79 -17.94
N ALA A 352 -1.34 19.87 -16.98
CA ALA A 352 -0.66 18.58 -17.21
C ALA A 352 -1.39 17.70 -18.24
N GLU A 353 -2.72 17.58 -18.12
CA GLU A 353 -3.53 16.85 -19.11
C GLU A 353 -3.51 17.52 -20.49
N GLN A 354 -3.60 18.85 -20.52
CA GLN A 354 -3.57 19.64 -21.74
C GLN A 354 -2.21 19.51 -22.44
N PHE A 355 -1.11 19.66 -21.70
CA PHE A 355 0.27 19.50 -22.21
C PHE A 355 0.54 18.10 -22.76
N GLN A 356 -0.06 17.07 -22.15
CA GLN A 356 0.08 15.69 -22.61
C GLN A 356 -0.62 15.46 -23.95
N LYS A 357 -1.79 16.07 -24.17
CA LYS A 357 -2.61 15.90 -25.38
C LYS A 357 -2.20 16.81 -26.54
N ASN A 358 -1.68 17.99 -26.25
CA ASN A 358 -1.29 18.98 -27.24
C ASN A 358 -0.08 18.53 -28.09
N SER A 359 -0.04 19.02 -29.34
CA SER A 359 1.18 19.02 -30.14
C SER A 359 2.20 20.04 -29.60
N PRO A 360 3.49 19.92 -29.95
CA PRO A 360 4.49 20.92 -29.59
C PRO A 360 4.10 22.35 -30.00
N GLU A 361 3.54 22.52 -31.20
CA GLU A 361 3.06 23.81 -31.71
C GLU A 361 1.95 24.37 -30.82
N GLN A 362 0.95 23.55 -30.49
CA GLN A 362 -0.16 23.94 -29.60
C GLN A 362 0.34 24.30 -28.19
N ASN A 363 1.40 23.66 -27.70
CA ASN A 363 2.02 24.02 -26.43
C ASN A 363 2.81 25.33 -26.49
N ARG A 364 3.41 25.69 -27.64
CA ARG A 364 4.08 26.99 -27.84
C ARG A 364 3.07 28.14 -27.88
N ASP A 365 1.88 27.89 -28.43
CA ASP A 365 0.85 28.92 -28.59
C ASP A 365 0.05 29.20 -27.31
N ASP A 366 0.06 28.29 -26.32
CA ASP A 366 -0.52 28.53 -24.99
C ASP A 366 0.54 29.15 -24.07
N ALA A 367 0.35 30.43 -23.70
CA ALA A 367 1.28 31.20 -22.87
C ALA A 367 1.65 30.53 -21.53
N ARG A 368 0.80 29.63 -21.00
CA ARG A 368 1.05 28.90 -19.75
C ARG A 368 1.89 27.64 -19.96
N LEU A 369 1.88 27.09 -21.17
CA LEU A 369 2.56 25.84 -21.54
C LEU A 369 3.87 26.09 -22.32
N ALA A 370 3.97 27.25 -22.98
CA ALA A 370 5.11 27.62 -23.81
C ALA A 370 6.46 27.52 -23.10
N PRO A 371 6.63 27.96 -21.83
CA PRO A 371 7.91 27.84 -21.13
C PRO A 371 8.40 26.40 -21.00
N PHE A 372 7.48 25.45 -20.79
CA PHE A 372 7.81 24.03 -20.68
C PHE A 372 8.20 23.43 -22.03
N GLN A 373 7.47 23.79 -23.09
CA GLN A 373 7.79 23.32 -24.44
C GLN A 373 9.14 23.87 -24.94
N ILE A 374 9.43 25.15 -24.66
CA ILE A 374 10.73 25.76 -24.97
C ILE A 374 11.89 25.04 -24.25
N ALA A 375 11.69 24.61 -23.01
CA ALA A 375 12.70 23.85 -22.27
C ALA A 375 12.97 22.47 -22.88
N ILE A 376 11.93 21.79 -23.39
CA ILE A 376 12.07 20.53 -24.13
C ILE A 376 12.82 20.79 -25.44
N ASP A 377 12.40 21.80 -26.20
CA ASP A 377 12.99 22.14 -27.50
C ASP A 377 14.49 22.46 -27.36
N LYS A 378 14.89 23.21 -26.31
CA LYS A 378 16.29 23.47 -25.98
C LYS A 378 17.08 22.19 -25.70
N ARG A 379 16.51 21.29 -24.90
CA ARG A 379 17.15 20.01 -24.54
C ARG A 379 17.32 19.09 -25.75
N VAL A 380 16.37 19.12 -26.69
CA VAL A 380 16.45 18.40 -27.97
C VAL A 380 17.52 19.02 -28.87
N ALA A 381 17.59 20.36 -28.99
CA ALA A 381 18.61 21.06 -29.76
C ALA A 381 20.04 20.78 -29.24
N ASP A 382 20.22 20.79 -27.91
CA ASP A 382 21.50 20.43 -27.27
C ASP A 382 21.92 18.98 -27.58
N ALA A 383 20.96 18.06 -27.68
CA ALA A 383 21.22 16.67 -28.03
C ALA A 383 21.57 16.51 -29.51
N VAL A 384 20.92 17.27 -30.40
CA VAL A 384 21.27 17.33 -31.83
C VAL A 384 22.70 17.85 -32.02
N GLY A 385 23.08 18.92 -31.32
CA GLY A 385 24.44 19.46 -31.35
C GLY A 385 25.52 18.50 -30.84
N LYS A 386 25.12 17.47 -30.08
CA LYS A 386 25.98 16.39 -29.59
C LYS A 386 25.95 15.13 -30.46
N GLY A 387 25.28 15.18 -31.62
CA GLY A 387 25.24 14.07 -32.57
C GLY A 387 24.28 12.94 -32.19
N ALA A 388 23.24 13.20 -31.40
CA ALA A 388 22.26 12.18 -31.02
C ALA A 388 21.50 11.61 -32.23
N SER A 389 21.26 10.30 -32.22
CA SER A 389 20.47 9.60 -33.24
C SER A 389 18.99 9.97 -33.18
N LYS A 390 18.24 9.63 -34.23
CA LYS A 390 16.78 9.85 -34.29
C LYS A 390 16.05 9.15 -33.13
N GLU A 391 16.42 7.92 -32.78
CA GLU A 391 15.80 7.21 -31.64
C GLU A 391 16.15 7.88 -30.31
N GLN A 392 17.39 8.36 -30.15
CA GLN A 392 17.83 9.05 -28.94
C GLN A 392 17.08 10.37 -28.75
N LEU A 393 16.85 11.13 -29.82
CA LEU A 393 16.06 12.36 -29.78
C LEU A 393 14.60 12.11 -29.41
N ALA A 394 13.99 11.04 -29.93
CA ALA A 394 12.63 10.64 -29.57
C ALA A 394 12.52 10.26 -28.09
N ALA A 395 13.48 9.48 -27.57
CA ALA A 395 13.53 9.10 -26.16
C ALA A 395 13.74 10.29 -25.23
N ILE A 396 14.61 11.25 -25.61
CA ILE A 396 14.85 12.48 -24.86
C ILE A 396 13.59 13.34 -24.80
N THR A 397 12.87 13.46 -25.92
CA THR A 397 11.63 14.22 -26.02
C THR A 397 10.54 13.62 -25.13
N GLU A 398 10.33 12.31 -25.22
CA GLU A 398 9.30 11.62 -24.43
C GLU A 398 9.60 11.66 -22.93
N SER A 399 10.87 11.46 -22.55
CA SER A 399 11.32 11.58 -21.16
C SER A 399 11.11 13.00 -20.62
N ALA A 400 11.45 14.03 -21.40
CA ALA A 400 11.28 15.42 -21.00
C ALA A 400 9.79 15.80 -20.87
N LYS A 401 8.93 15.30 -21.77
CA LYS A 401 7.47 15.47 -21.71
C LYS A 401 6.89 14.80 -20.45
N SER A 402 7.29 13.57 -20.16
CA SER A 402 6.87 12.84 -18.96
C SER A 402 7.27 13.57 -17.66
N ASN A 403 8.49 14.13 -17.62
CA ASN A 403 8.97 14.89 -16.47
C ASN A 403 8.17 16.18 -16.24
N VAL A 404 7.79 16.91 -17.30
CA VAL A 404 6.93 18.10 -17.19
C VAL A 404 5.55 17.74 -16.65
N VAL A 405 4.94 16.66 -17.18
CA VAL A 405 3.62 16.19 -16.73
C VAL A 405 3.66 15.74 -15.27
N SER A 406 4.70 15.03 -14.85
CA SER A 406 4.91 14.64 -13.45
C SER A 406 5.13 15.86 -12.55
N ALA A 407 5.95 16.82 -12.95
CA ALA A 407 6.20 18.05 -12.19
C ALA A 407 4.93 18.90 -11.97
N LEU A 408 4.09 19.04 -13.01
CA LEU A 408 2.80 19.73 -12.92
C LEU A 408 1.81 18.97 -12.02
N ARG A 409 1.77 17.63 -12.08
CA ARG A 409 0.94 16.79 -11.20
C ARG A 409 1.39 16.81 -9.73
N GLU A 410 2.67 17.06 -9.50
CA GLU A 410 3.28 17.13 -8.17
C GLU A 410 3.31 18.56 -7.59
N GLY A 411 2.82 19.58 -8.33
CA GLY A 411 2.86 20.98 -7.87
C GLY A 411 4.27 21.56 -7.82
N LYS A 412 5.24 20.89 -8.44
CA LYS A 412 6.64 21.30 -8.51
C LYS A 412 6.84 22.10 -9.79
N ILE A 413 6.27 23.29 -9.87
CA ILE A 413 6.62 24.20 -10.97
C ILE A 413 8.12 24.48 -10.84
N PRO A 414 8.93 24.29 -11.90
CA PRO A 414 10.29 24.79 -11.91
C PRO A 414 10.18 26.31 -11.81
N THR A 415 10.33 26.84 -10.60
CA THR A 415 10.62 28.26 -10.45
C THR A 415 11.84 28.52 -11.30
N GLN A 416 11.77 29.54 -12.15
CA GLN A 416 12.93 30.11 -12.79
C GLN A 416 13.96 30.31 -11.66
N LYS A 417 14.96 29.43 -11.60
CA LYS A 417 16.22 29.81 -10.97
C LYS A 417 16.63 31.03 -11.77
N ALA A 418 16.40 32.20 -11.19
CA ALA A 418 17.12 33.38 -11.57
C ALA A 418 18.58 32.95 -11.61
N ASP A 419 19.14 32.95 -12.81
CA ASP A 419 20.57 32.99 -13.02
C ASP A 419 21.06 34.18 -12.17
N LYS A 420 21.50 33.90 -10.94
CA LYS A 420 22.45 34.80 -10.29
C LYS A 420 23.73 34.61 -11.10
N PRO A 421 24.23 35.67 -11.75
CA PRO A 421 25.56 35.62 -12.33
C PRO A 421 26.51 35.21 -11.20
N LYS A 422 27.31 34.18 -11.45
CA LYS A 422 28.56 34.05 -10.72
C LYS A 422 29.39 35.25 -11.15
N ASP A 423 29.30 36.34 -10.39
CA ASP A 423 30.31 37.38 -10.45
C ASP A 423 31.65 36.73 -10.13
N ARG A 424 32.47 36.67 -11.17
CA ARG A 424 33.92 36.64 -11.08
C ARG A 424 34.38 38.03 -10.63
N GLU A 425 35.54 38.04 -9.96
CA GLU A 425 36.33 39.20 -9.51
C GLU A 425 35.81 39.81 -8.20
N ARG A 426 36.55 39.83 -7.08
CA ARG A 426 37.99 39.95 -6.86
C ARG A 426 38.50 39.08 -5.71
#